data_AF-A0A667GQM6-F1
#
_entry.id   AF-A0A667GQM6-F1
#
_cell.length_a   1.000
_cell.length_b   1.000
_cell.length_c   1.000
_cell.angle_alpha   90.00
_cell.angle_beta   90.00
_cell.angle_gamma   90.00
#
_symmetry.space_group_name_H-M   'P 1'
#
loop_
_entity.id
_entity.type
_entity.pdbx_description
1 polymer ?
#
loop_
_entity_poly.entity_id
_entity_poly.type
_entity_poly.pdbx_seq_one_letter_code
_entity_poly.pdbx_strand_id
1 'polypeptide(L)'
;MITAKASADSAVPSVHGTAVAAGVPEREEPEWPWKDAPIRALVQRIHQLQAERAQAFRRLEEWSVRVQGLRAWGRSLRTPTCRRGHLQYLRSGPPYDFPRYRSTVHEVTQAFAAASREVLAVEAELSGPRGQPLLASHVRSLQQLEQTRLATVALLQLMGTPELTGQEDTLETHQLKMKVIKTMEAISEVLQDLRFDAESAE
;
A
#
# COMPACT_ATOMS: atom_id res chain seq x y z
N MET A 1 18.66 -34.06 -56.87
CA MET A 1 20.02 -33.79 -56.33
C MET A 1 19.86 -33.37 -54.86
N ILE A 2 19.71 -34.34 -53.96
CA ILE A 2 19.65 -34.09 -52.51
C ILE A 2 20.46 -35.19 -51.83
N THR A 3 21.66 -34.84 -51.40
CA THR A 3 22.55 -35.68 -50.59
C THR A 3 22.16 -35.59 -49.12
N ALA A 4 22.02 -36.76 -48.50
CA ALA A 4 21.85 -36.97 -47.07
C ALA A 4 23.17 -36.77 -46.31
N LYS A 5 23.10 -36.45 -45.00
CA LYS A 5 23.89 -37.15 -43.96
C LYS A 5 23.35 -36.86 -42.56
N ALA A 6 22.99 -37.94 -41.86
CA ALA A 6 22.87 -38.05 -40.40
C ALA A 6 24.13 -38.73 -39.83
N SER A 7 24.47 -38.42 -38.58
CA SER A 7 25.25 -39.19 -37.56
C SER A 7 25.49 -38.22 -36.39
N ALA A 8 24.83 -38.35 -35.23
CA ALA A 8 25.06 -39.32 -34.16
C ALA A 8 26.52 -39.31 -33.68
N ASP A 9 26.80 -38.85 -32.45
CA ASP A 9 26.92 -39.71 -31.26
C ASP A 9 27.41 -38.90 -30.03
N SER A 10 27.21 -39.49 -28.85
CA SER A 10 28.07 -39.41 -27.66
C SER A 10 27.50 -38.74 -26.41
N ALA A 11 26.85 -39.61 -25.63
CA ALA A 11 27.21 -39.96 -24.26
C ALA A 11 27.09 -38.89 -23.16
N VAL A 12 26.07 -39.12 -22.33
CA VAL A 12 25.99 -38.69 -20.93
C VAL A 12 27.08 -39.39 -20.12
N PRO A 13 27.61 -38.75 -19.07
CA PRO A 13 27.80 -39.47 -17.82
C PRO A 13 27.04 -38.79 -16.68
N SER A 14 26.12 -39.58 -16.11
CA SER A 14 25.57 -39.36 -14.79
C SER A 14 26.72 -39.41 -13.78
N VAL A 15 26.85 -38.37 -12.96
CA VAL A 15 27.60 -38.45 -11.70
C VAL A 15 26.64 -38.11 -10.57
N HIS A 16 26.23 -39.16 -9.87
CA HIS A 16 25.66 -39.08 -8.55
C HIS A 16 26.65 -38.40 -7.61
N GLY A 17 26.34 -37.17 -7.20
CA GLY A 17 26.94 -36.50 -6.06
C GLY A 17 25.90 -36.36 -4.96
N THR A 18 25.90 -37.29 -4.02
CA THR A 18 25.14 -37.25 -2.77
C THR A 18 25.56 -36.01 -1.97
N ALA A 19 24.82 -34.91 -2.14
CA ALA A 19 24.88 -33.77 -1.24
C ALA A 19 23.74 -33.90 -0.22
N VAL A 20 24.14 -34.51 0.89
CA VAL A 20 23.60 -34.42 2.24
C VAL A 20 22.53 -33.34 2.43
N ALA A 21 21.41 -33.77 2.99
CA ALA A 21 20.31 -32.99 3.54
C ALA A 21 20.74 -31.60 4.06
N ALA A 22 20.54 -30.58 3.23
CA ALA A 22 20.29 -29.24 3.73
C ALA A 22 18.77 -29.14 3.87
N GLY A 23 18.30 -29.24 5.12
CA GLY A 23 16.88 -29.11 5.45
C GLY A 23 16.30 -27.93 4.70
N VAL A 24 15.29 -28.21 3.87
CA VAL A 24 14.32 -27.19 3.49
C VAL A 24 13.86 -26.60 4.82
N PRO A 25 14.11 -25.31 5.11
CA PRO A 25 13.48 -24.72 6.28
C PRO A 25 11.99 -24.87 5.99
N GLU A 26 11.32 -25.69 6.80
CA GLU A 26 9.87 -25.67 6.89
C GLU A 26 9.52 -24.19 6.92
N ARG A 27 8.83 -23.73 5.87
CA ARG A 27 8.13 -22.46 5.97
C ARG A 27 7.12 -22.74 7.07
N GLU A 28 7.48 -22.43 8.31
CA GLU A 28 6.54 -22.23 9.38
C GLU A 28 5.50 -21.28 8.78
N GLU A 29 4.34 -21.83 8.38
CA GLU A 29 3.18 -21.01 8.17
C GLU A 29 3.04 -20.25 9.48
N PRO A 30 3.17 -18.91 9.48
CA PRO A 30 3.12 -18.16 10.72
C PRO A 30 1.75 -18.47 11.32
N GLU A 31 1.77 -19.29 12.37
CA GLU A 31 0.58 -19.74 13.06
C GLU A 31 -0.13 -18.46 13.49
N TRP A 32 -1.37 -18.29 13.04
CA TRP A 32 -2.09 -17.03 13.22
C TRP A 32 -2.10 -16.69 14.72
N PRO A 33 -1.34 -15.66 15.17
CA PRO A 33 -1.02 -15.50 16.58
C PRO A 33 -2.23 -15.07 17.41
N TRP A 34 -3.33 -14.78 16.73
CA TRP A 34 -4.57 -14.29 17.31
C TRP A 34 -5.71 -15.32 17.32
N LYS A 35 -5.43 -16.59 16.95
CA LYS A 35 -6.44 -17.66 16.88
C LYS A 35 -7.23 -17.78 18.19
N ASP A 36 -6.51 -17.83 19.32
CA ASP A 36 -7.11 -17.98 20.65
C ASP A 36 -7.20 -16.66 21.45
N ALA A 37 -6.88 -15.52 20.82
CA ALA A 37 -6.88 -14.22 21.50
C ALA A 37 -8.31 -13.78 21.87
N PRO A 38 -8.56 -13.10 23.01
CA PRO A 38 -9.90 -12.62 23.33
C PRO A 38 -10.37 -11.54 22.33
N ILE A 39 -11.68 -11.34 22.21
CA ILE A 39 -12.28 -10.41 21.22
C ILE A 39 -11.79 -8.98 21.47
N ARG A 40 -11.66 -8.56 22.73
CA ARG A 40 -11.05 -7.27 23.08
C ARG A 40 -9.64 -7.09 22.51
N ALA A 41 -8.84 -8.16 22.44
CA ALA A 41 -7.47 -8.08 21.91
C ALA A 41 -7.48 -7.92 20.38
N LEU A 42 -8.41 -8.59 19.69
CA LEU A 42 -8.60 -8.39 18.25
C LEU A 42 -9.04 -6.95 17.94
N VAL A 43 -9.98 -6.41 18.71
CA VAL A 43 -10.44 -5.03 18.55
C VAL A 43 -9.31 -4.04 18.84
N GLN A 44 -8.56 -4.21 19.92
CA GLN A 44 -7.38 -3.40 20.21
C GLN A 44 -6.35 -3.46 19.08
N ARG A 45 -6.13 -4.64 18.50
CA ARG A 45 -5.23 -4.80 17.36
C ARG A 45 -5.75 -4.06 16.13
N ILE A 46 -7.05 -4.06 15.86
CA ILE A 46 -7.65 -3.25 14.79
C ILE A 46 -7.38 -1.76 15.01
N HIS A 47 -7.59 -1.23 16.21
CA HIS A 47 -7.27 0.17 16.51
C HIS A 47 -5.79 0.49 16.27
N GLN A 48 -4.89 -0.41 16.69
CA GLN A 48 -3.45 -0.25 16.46
C GLN A 48 -3.12 -0.25 14.96
N LEU A 49 -3.71 -1.15 14.17
CA LEU A 49 -3.54 -1.19 12.72
C LEU A 49 -4.05 0.08 12.04
N GLN A 50 -5.12 0.70 12.56
CA GLN A 50 -5.58 2.00 12.06
C GLN A 50 -4.59 3.12 12.37
N ALA A 51 -3.98 3.12 13.56
CA ALA A 51 -2.94 4.09 13.92
C ALA A 51 -1.68 3.93 13.04
N GLU A 52 -1.24 2.69 12.78
CA GLU A 52 -0.12 2.38 11.90
C GLU A 52 -0.38 2.88 10.47
N ARG A 53 -1.57 2.61 9.92
CA ARG A 53 -2.01 3.12 8.61
C ARG A 53 -2.03 4.65 8.58
N ALA A 54 -2.58 5.31 9.59
CA ALA A 54 -2.59 6.77 9.67
C ALA A 54 -1.17 7.37 9.70
N GLN A 55 -0.24 6.74 10.42
CA GLN A 55 1.17 7.16 10.42
C GLN A 55 1.84 6.95 9.06
N ALA A 56 1.54 5.84 8.39
CA ALA A 56 2.06 5.54 7.07
C ALA A 56 1.53 6.53 6.02
N PHE A 57 0.27 6.98 6.13
CA PHE A 57 -0.27 8.08 5.32
C PHE A 57 0.46 9.40 5.58
N ARG A 58 0.63 9.80 6.83
CA ARG A 58 1.34 11.06 7.16
C ARG A 58 2.76 11.08 6.57
N ARG A 59 3.46 9.94 6.64
CA ARG A 59 4.77 9.79 5.99
C ARG A 59 4.68 10.01 4.49
N LEU A 60 3.70 9.43 3.79
CA LEU A 60 3.50 9.68 2.36
C LEU A 60 3.16 11.14 2.03
N GLU A 61 2.32 11.80 2.83
CA GLU A 61 1.93 13.20 2.63
C GLU A 61 3.12 14.16 2.78
N GLU A 62 3.97 13.95 3.79
CA GLU A 62 5.19 14.74 4.02
C GLU A 62 6.15 14.70 2.81
N TRP A 63 6.19 13.58 2.09
CA TRP A 63 6.95 13.44 0.85
C TRP A 63 6.18 13.93 -0.37
N SER A 64 4.85 13.80 -0.41
CA SER A 64 3.99 14.32 -1.50
C SER A 64 4.07 15.85 -1.62
N VAL A 65 4.15 16.57 -0.49
CA VAL A 65 4.41 18.02 -0.46
C VAL A 65 5.77 18.36 -1.07
N ARG A 66 6.79 17.49 -0.92
CA ARG A 66 8.11 17.64 -1.56
C ARG A 66 8.12 17.23 -3.05
N VAL A 67 7.28 16.26 -3.45
CA VAL A 67 7.18 15.74 -4.82
C VAL A 67 6.25 16.58 -5.71
N GLN A 68 5.31 17.37 -5.18
CA GLN A 68 4.53 18.30 -5.99
C GLN A 68 5.40 19.36 -6.69
N GLY A 69 6.54 19.74 -6.09
CA GLY A 69 7.57 20.54 -6.77
C GLY A 69 8.22 19.87 -7.99
N LEU A 70 8.10 18.54 -8.14
CA LEU A 70 8.65 17.74 -9.25
C LEU A 70 7.80 17.85 -10.53
N ARG A 71 6.46 17.98 -10.43
CA ARG A 71 5.57 18.04 -11.61
C ARG A 71 5.45 19.45 -12.20
N ALA A 72 5.61 20.48 -11.37
CA ALA A 72 5.78 21.88 -11.79
C ALA A 72 7.02 22.03 -12.70
N TRP A 73 8.12 21.36 -12.34
CA TRP A 73 9.37 21.38 -13.11
C TRP A 73 9.34 20.52 -14.38
N GLY A 74 8.63 19.38 -14.37
CA GLY A 74 8.54 18.46 -15.51
C GLY A 74 7.79 19.00 -16.74
N ARG A 75 6.97 20.06 -16.60
CA ARG A 75 6.14 20.62 -17.68
C ARG A 75 6.53 22.03 -18.15
N SER A 76 7.49 22.68 -17.49
CA SER A 76 8.16 23.88 -18.04
C SER A 76 9.19 23.54 -19.15
N LEU A 77 9.23 22.27 -19.57
CA LEU A 77 10.24 21.71 -20.45
C LEU A 77 9.79 21.65 -21.90
N ARG A 78 9.89 22.81 -22.56
CA ARG A 78 10.24 22.81 -23.97
C ARG A 78 11.64 22.20 -24.07
N THR A 79 11.80 21.08 -24.79
CA THR A 79 13.06 20.32 -24.88
C THR A 79 14.23 21.25 -25.27
N PRO A 80 15.27 21.40 -24.43
CA PRO A 80 16.45 22.14 -24.84
C PRO A 80 17.22 21.28 -25.84
N THR A 81 17.15 21.65 -27.12
CA THR A 81 17.87 20.99 -28.22
C THR A 81 19.40 21.16 -28.13
N CYS A 82 19.88 22.02 -27.21
CA CYS A 82 21.30 22.28 -27.00
C CYS A 82 21.82 21.66 -25.69
N ARG A 83 22.95 20.94 -25.78
CA ARG A 83 23.67 20.26 -24.69
C ARG A 83 23.92 21.15 -23.46
N ARG A 84 24.16 22.45 -23.68
CA ARG A 84 24.40 23.44 -22.62
C ARG A 84 23.14 23.72 -21.80
N GLY A 85 21.99 23.83 -22.48
CA GLY A 85 20.68 23.97 -21.83
C GLY A 85 20.27 22.71 -21.07
N HIS A 86 20.56 21.52 -21.60
CA HIS A 86 20.32 20.26 -20.90
C HIS A 86 21.19 20.09 -19.64
N LEU A 87 22.49 20.43 -19.70
CA LEU A 87 23.37 20.41 -18.53
C LEU A 87 22.95 21.43 -17.48
N GLN A 88 22.49 22.61 -17.90
CA GLN A 88 21.97 23.62 -16.98
C GLN A 88 20.66 23.17 -16.33
N TYR A 89 19.77 22.52 -17.09
CA TYR A 89 18.54 21.90 -16.59
C TYR A 89 18.81 20.80 -15.54
N LEU A 90 19.75 19.89 -15.82
CA LEU A 90 20.12 18.85 -14.86
C LEU A 90 20.77 19.42 -13.59
N ARG A 91 21.47 20.56 -13.69
CA ARG A 91 22.09 21.24 -12.55
C ARG A 91 21.15 22.13 -11.74
N SER A 92 20.07 22.63 -12.36
CA SER A 92 19.09 23.49 -11.71
C SER A 92 17.91 22.72 -11.11
N GLY A 93 17.78 21.42 -11.43
CA GLY A 93 16.80 20.54 -10.79
C GLY A 93 17.07 20.38 -9.29
N PRO A 94 16.02 20.31 -8.45
CA PRO A 94 16.18 20.02 -7.03
C PRO A 94 16.95 18.70 -6.81
N PRO A 95 17.77 18.57 -5.76
CA PRO A 95 18.50 17.35 -5.46
C PRO A 95 17.51 16.27 -4.96
N TYR A 96 16.99 15.46 -5.88
CA TYR A 96 16.06 14.37 -5.56
C TYR A 96 16.81 13.09 -5.20
N ASP A 97 16.46 12.51 -4.05
CA ASP A 97 16.91 11.17 -3.64
C ASP A 97 15.88 10.11 -4.07
N PHE A 98 15.94 9.73 -5.36
CA PHE A 98 15.04 8.72 -5.93
C PHE A 98 15.16 7.34 -5.26
N PRO A 99 16.36 6.84 -4.89
CA PRO A 99 16.49 5.61 -4.11
C PRO A 99 15.70 5.67 -2.80
N ARG A 100 15.87 6.73 -2.00
CA ARG A 100 15.16 6.89 -0.73
C ARG A 100 13.65 7.00 -0.93
N TYR A 101 13.18 7.74 -1.94
CA TYR A 101 11.76 7.81 -2.28
C TYR A 101 11.18 6.42 -2.58
N ARG A 102 11.85 5.63 -3.43
CA ARG A 102 11.41 4.27 -3.77
C ARG A 102 11.35 3.37 -2.54
N SER A 103 12.37 3.42 -1.68
CA SER A 103 12.38 2.64 -0.44
C SER A 103 11.21 3.01 0.47
N THR A 104 10.96 4.31 0.69
CA THR A 104 9.85 4.76 1.54
C THR A 104 8.48 4.37 0.97
N VAL A 105 8.24 4.53 -0.33
CA VAL A 105 6.98 4.11 -0.96
C VAL A 105 6.78 2.60 -0.83
N HIS A 106 7.86 1.83 -1.01
CA HIS A 106 7.82 0.38 -0.88
C HIS A 106 7.50 -0.04 0.56
N GLU A 107 8.21 0.51 1.55
CA GLU A 107 7.96 0.27 2.98
C GLU A 107 6.52 0.60 3.39
N VAL A 108 6.01 1.75 2.95
CA VAL A 108 4.63 2.14 3.25
C VAL A 108 3.64 1.19 2.59
N THR A 109 3.84 0.84 1.32
CA THR A 109 2.96 -0.08 0.59
C THR A 109 2.95 -1.46 1.25
N GLN A 110 4.10 -1.95 1.70
CA GLN A 110 4.21 -3.20 2.43
C GLN A 110 3.50 -3.15 3.78
N ALA A 111 3.67 -2.06 4.55
CA ALA A 111 2.98 -1.86 5.81
C ALA A 111 1.45 -1.84 5.64
N PHE A 112 0.95 -1.15 4.61
CA PHE A 112 -0.48 -1.17 4.28
C PHE A 112 -0.97 -2.55 3.91
N ALA A 113 -0.24 -3.25 3.04
CA ALA A 113 -0.63 -4.59 2.60
C ALA A 113 -0.64 -5.59 3.77
N ALA A 114 0.35 -5.51 4.67
CA ALA A 114 0.39 -6.32 5.88
C ALA A 114 -0.79 -6.03 6.80
N ALA A 115 -1.05 -4.75 7.10
CA ALA A 115 -2.18 -4.34 7.92
C ALA A 115 -3.53 -4.76 7.32
N SER A 116 -3.71 -4.64 6.01
CA SER A 116 -4.94 -5.08 5.33
C SER A 116 -5.15 -6.58 5.40
N ARG A 117 -4.09 -7.39 5.22
CA ARG A 117 -4.20 -8.84 5.40
C ARG A 117 -4.58 -9.21 6.82
N GLU A 118 -3.99 -8.54 7.81
CA GLU A 118 -4.30 -8.81 9.21
C GLU A 118 -5.75 -8.47 9.54
N VAL A 119 -6.27 -7.32 9.09
CA VAL A 119 -7.68 -6.97 9.33
C VAL A 119 -8.64 -7.94 8.62
N LEU A 120 -8.33 -8.40 7.41
CA LEU A 120 -9.15 -9.39 6.71
C LEU A 120 -9.15 -10.75 7.43
N ALA A 121 -8.01 -11.15 7.99
CA ALA A 121 -7.93 -12.36 8.81
C ALA A 121 -8.75 -12.22 10.11
N VAL A 122 -8.72 -11.05 10.75
CA VAL A 122 -9.60 -10.75 11.90
C VAL A 122 -11.08 -10.80 11.53
N GLU A 123 -11.47 -10.23 10.38
CA GLU A 123 -12.86 -10.33 9.87
C GLU A 123 -13.31 -11.78 9.66
N ALA A 124 -12.44 -12.61 9.07
CA ALA A 124 -12.71 -14.02 8.84
C ALA A 124 -12.86 -14.80 10.16
N GLU A 125 -12.02 -14.50 11.15
CA GLU A 125 -12.08 -15.10 12.48
C GLU A 125 -13.36 -14.72 13.24
N LEU A 126 -13.77 -13.45 13.17
CA LEU A 126 -15.00 -12.95 13.79
C LEU A 126 -16.26 -13.53 13.13
N SER A 127 -16.29 -13.60 11.80
CA SER A 127 -17.44 -14.13 11.06
C SER A 127 -17.55 -15.65 11.09
N GLY A 128 -16.43 -16.36 11.20
CA GLY A 128 -16.36 -17.82 11.21
C GLY A 128 -16.37 -18.40 12.63
N PRO A 129 -15.21 -18.81 13.18
CA PRO A 129 -15.11 -19.55 14.45
C PRO A 129 -15.82 -18.90 15.64
N ARG A 130 -15.85 -17.56 15.70
CA ARG A 130 -16.40 -16.83 16.85
C ARG A 130 -17.88 -16.51 16.74
N GLY A 131 -18.48 -16.67 15.56
CA GLY A 131 -19.90 -16.43 15.34
C GLY A 131 -20.35 -14.99 15.65
N GLN A 132 -19.52 -13.99 15.38
CA GLN A 132 -19.77 -12.57 15.63
C GLN A 132 -19.92 -11.79 14.32
N PRO A 133 -21.04 -11.97 13.59
CA PRO A 133 -21.25 -11.33 12.29
C PRO A 133 -21.41 -9.81 12.39
N LEU A 134 -21.88 -9.30 13.53
CA LEU A 134 -21.98 -7.85 13.78
C LEU A 134 -20.58 -7.21 13.79
N LEU A 135 -19.67 -7.71 14.63
CA LEU A 135 -18.29 -7.20 14.68
C LEU A 135 -17.57 -7.36 13.33
N ALA A 136 -17.77 -8.50 12.66
CA ALA A 136 -17.23 -8.69 11.31
C ALA A 136 -17.79 -7.66 10.30
N SER A 137 -19.07 -7.27 10.42
CA SER A 137 -19.69 -6.21 9.61
C SER A 137 -19.05 -4.83 9.86
N HIS A 138 -18.77 -4.49 11.12
CA HIS A 138 -18.03 -3.26 11.45
C HIS A 138 -16.63 -3.27 10.83
N VAL A 139 -15.90 -4.39 10.95
CA VAL A 139 -14.56 -4.55 10.36
C VAL A 139 -14.58 -4.42 8.83
N ARG A 140 -15.59 -5.00 8.17
CA ARG A 140 -15.78 -4.86 6.72
C ARG A 140 -16.08 -3.41 6.33
N SER A 141 -17.00 -2.76 7.04
CA SER A 141 -17.35 -1.35 6.81
C SER A 141 -16.11 -0.45 6.97
N LEU A 142 -15.28 -0.73 7.97
CA LEU A 142 -14.00 -0.05 8.20
C LEU A 142 -13.05 -0.20 7.01
N GLN A 143 -12.91 -1.39 6.41
CA GLN A 143 -12.09 -1.58 5.20
C GLN A 143 -12.64 -0.81 3.99
N GLN A 144 -13.96 -0.78 3.81
CA GLN A 144 -14.60 -0.04 2.72
C GLN A 144 -14.40 1.47 2.84
N LEU A 145 -14.53 2.01 4.06
CA LEU A 145 -14.26 3.41 4.35
C LEU A 145 -12.78 3.74 4.13
N GLU A 146 -11.86 2.87 4.55
CA GLU A 146 -10.43 3.03 4.31
C GLU A 146 -10.08 3.05 2.82
N GLN A 147 -10.66 2.13 2.04
CA GLN A 147 -10.51 2.12 0.58
C GLN A 147 -11.06 3.39 -0.05
N THR A 148 -12.21 3.88 0.42
CA THR A 148 -12.83 5.12 -0.08
C THR A 148 -11.95 6.33 0.24
N ARG A 149 -11.38 6.40 1.45
CA ARG A 149 -10.42 7.43 1.84
C ARG A 149 -9.20 7.41 0.92
N LEU A 150 -8.60 6.23 0.73
CA LEU A 150 -7.46 6.01 -0.16
C LEU A 150 -7.72 6.50 -1.59
N ALA A 151 -8.84 6.09 -2.18
CA ALA A 151 -9.22 6.50 -3.53
C ALA A 151 -9.44 8.02 -3.63
N THR A 152 -10.09 8.62 -2.64
CA THR A 152 -10.36 10.06 -2.61
C THR A 152 -9.07 10.87 -2.46
N VAL A 153 -8.14 10.42 -1.60
CA VAL A 153 -6.82 11.05 -1.45
C VAL A 153 -6.00 10.90 -2.72
N ALA A 154 -6.03 9.74 -3.38
CA ALA A 154 -5.35 9.56 -4.67
C ALA A 154 -5.88 10.52 -5.73
N LEU A 155 -7.21 10.69 -5.83
CA LEU A 155 -7.83 11.68 -6.72
C LEU A 155 -7.39 13.11 -6.37
N LEU A 156 -7.40 13.49 -5.08
CA LEU A 156 -6.88 14.78 -4.62
C LEU A 156 -5.42 15.01 -5.00
N GLN A 157 -4.57 13.98 -4.93
CA GLN A 157 -3.17 14.07 -5.33
C GLN A 157 -2.98 14.19 -6.84
N LEU A 158 -3.90 13.65 -7.65
CA LEU A 158 -3.89 13.80 -9.09
C LEU A 158 -4.38 15.20 -9.52
N MET A 159 -5.40 15.73 -8.83
CA MET A 159 -6.02 17.04 -9.12
C MET A 159 -5.26 18.21 -8.50
N GLY A 160 -4.60 18.01 -7.36
CA GLY A 160 -3.80 19.02 -6.64
C GLY A 160 -2.50 19.42 -7.33
N THR A 161 -2.42 19.33 -8.66
CA THR A 161 -1.34 19.92 -9.45
C THR A 161 -1.62 21.41 -9.62
N PRO A 162 -0.94 22.31 -8.89
CA PRO A 162 -1.07 23.74 -9.13
C PRO A 162 -0.43 24.03 -10.49
N GLU A 163 -1.01 24.92 -11.29
CA GLU A 163 -0.34 25.78 -12.30
C GLU A 163 -1.07 25.94 -13.64
N LEU A 164 -2.25 25.33 -13.90
CA LEU A 164 -2.97 25.61 -15.16
C LEU A 164 -4.45 25.96 -15.08
N THR A 165 -5.10 25.94 -13.91
CA THR A 165 -6.53 26.28 -13.82
C THR A 165 -6.72 27.57 -13.02
N GLY A 166 -6.71 28.68 -13.75
CA GLY A 166 -7.38 29.89 -13.28
C GLY A 166 -8.85 29.56 -13.03
N GLN A 167 -9.21 29.45 -11.76
CA GLN A 167 -10.56 29.68 -11.23
C GLN A 167 -11.62 28.56 -11.26
N GLU A 168 -11.48 27.42 -11.94
CA GLU A 168 -12.54 26.37 -11.94
C GLU A 168 -12.29 25.17 -11.00
N ASP A 169 -11.07 24.94 -10.49
CA ASP A 169 -10.69 23.71 -9.77
C ASP A 169 -10.94 23.71 -8.24
N THR A 170 -11.67 24.71 -7.71
CA THR A 170 -11.83 24.89 -6.26
C THR A 170 -12.97 24.08 -5.66
N LEU A 171 -14.11 23.97 -6.36
CA LEU A 171 -15.30 23.29 -5.84
C LEU A 171 -15.10 21.77 -5.76
N GLU A 172 -14.59 21.14 -6.82
CA GLU A 172 -14.35 19.69 -6.85
C GLU A 172 -13.25 19.29 -5.86
N THR A 173 -12.14 20.04 -5.81
CA THR A 173 -11.09 19.85 -4.81
C THR A 173 -11.64 20.04 -3.39
N HIS A 174 -12.51 21.04 -3.16
CA HIS A 174 -13.17 21.24 -1.88
C HIS A 174 -14.12 20.09 -1.52
N GLN A 175 -14.93 19.61 -2.48
CA GLN A 175 -15.82 18.46 -2.30
C GLN A 175 -15.03 17.19 -1.95
N LEU A 176 -13.92 16.93 -2.62
CA LEU A 176 -13.05 15.80 -2.33
C LEU A 176 -12.39 15.94 -0.94
N LYS A 177 -11.94 17.13 -0.55
CA LYS A 177 -11.43 17.38 0.82
C LYS A 177 -12.51 17.13 1.88
N MET A 178 -13.72 17.64 1.64
CA MET A 178 -14.87 17.39 2.51
C MET A 178 -15.22 15.91 2.58
N LYS A 179 -15.11 15.18 1.45
CA LYS A 179 -15.31 13.73 1.41
C LYS A 179 -14.26 13.01 2.24
N VAL A 180 -12.99 13.40 2.18
CA VAL A 180 -11.94 12.84 3.05
C VAL A 180 -12.27 13.04 4.52
N ILE A 181 -12.63 14.27 4.93
CA ILE A 181 -13.00 14.58 6.32
C ILE A 181 -14.16 13.70 6.78
N LYS A 182 -15.26 13.66 6.02
CA LYS A 182 -16.43 12.83 6.33
C LYS A 182 -16.09 11.34 6.42
N THR A 183 -15.23 10.83 5.54
CA THR A 183 -14.81 9.43 5.62
C THR A 183 -13.95 9.16 6.85
N MET A 184 -13.15 10.11 7.33
CA MET A 184 -12.38 9.98 8.56
C MET A 184 -13.28 10.00 9.81
N GLU A 185 -14.33 10.82 9.80
CA GLU A 185 -15.37 10.84 10.84
C GLU A 185 -16.10 9.49 10.89
N ALA A 186 -16.57 8.98 9.75
CA ALA A 186 -17.23 7.67 9.67
C ALA A 186 -16.32 6.51 10.11
N ILE A 187 -15.01 6.56 9.81
CA ILE A 187 -14.04 5.58 10.33
C ILE A 187 -13.97 5.63 11.85
N SER A 188 -14.01 6.84 12.43
CA SER A 188 -13.94 7.04 13.87
C SER A 188 -15.20 6.53 14.57
N GLU A 189 -16.37 6.75 13.98
CA GLU A 189 -17.66 6.21 14.45
C GLU A 189 -17.66 4.68 14.44
N VAL A 190 -17.30 4.05 13.32
CA VAL A 190 -17.26 2.58 13.21
C VAL A 190 -16.29 1.96 14.22
N LEU A 191 -15.17 2.63 14.53
CA LEU A 191 -14.23 2.19 15.56
C LEU A 191 -14.80 2.31 16.98
N GLN A 192 -15.64 3.31 17.25
CA GLN A 192 -16.32 3.45 18.54
C GLN A 192 -17.39 2.37 18.70
N ASP A 193 -18.21 2.14 17.67
CA ASP A 193 -19.23 1.09 17.64
C ASP A 193 -18.61 -0.30 17.83
N LEU A 194 -17.54 -0.58 17.08
CA LEU A 194 -16.79 -1.83 17.19
C LEU A 194 -16.30 -2.08 18.61
N ARG A 195 -15.81 -1.04 19.30
CA ARG A 195 -15.37 -1.16 20.69
C ARG A 195 -16.55 -1.45 21.62
N PHE A 196 -17.65 -0.71 21.49
CA PHE A 196 -18.83 -0.87 22.34
C PHE A 196 -19.46 -2.26 22.19
N ASP A 197 -19.61 -2.74 20.97
CA ASP A 197 -20.18 -4.06 20.69
C ASP A 197 -19.24 -5.19 21.11
N ALA A 198 -17.92 -4.98 21.05
CA ALA A 198 -16.95 -5.95 21.56
C ALA A 198 -16.98 -6.07 23.09
N GLU A 199 -17.19 -4.95 23.80
CA GLU A 199 -17.42 -4.96 25.26
C GLU A 199 -18.72 -5.67 25.65
N SER A 200 -19.72 -5.67 24.76
CA SER A 200 -21.00 -6.35 24.96
C SER A 200 -20.98 -7.85 24.60
N ALA A 201 -19.97 -8.30 23.86
CA ALA A 201 -19.82 -9.66 23.36
C ALA A 201 -18.92 -10.56 24.23
N GLU A 202 -18.27 -9.99 25.26
CA GLU A 202 -17.55 -10.69 26.33
C GLU A 202 -18.41 -10.83 27.60
#